data_AF-A0A9D8T4H8-F1
#
_entry.id   AF-A0A9D8T4H8-F1
#
_cell.length_a   1.000
_cell.length_b   1.000
_cell.length_c   1.000
_cell.angle_alpha   90.00
_cell.angle_beta   90.00
_cell.angle_gamma   90.00
#
_symmetry.space_group_name_H-M   'P 1'
#
loop_
_entity.id
_entity.type
_entity.pdbx_description
1 polymer ?
#
loop_
_entity_poly.entity_id
_entity_poly.type
_entity_poly.pdbx_seq_one_letter_code
_entity_poly.pdbx_strand_id
1 'polypeptide(L)'
;MKKILYLECASGISGDMFVAAMVDLGVDRTGLLAMLKKLQLEQVSFKLEKVCKNGFSGTDFEVEIHEHHHEHHHHDHHEHHHEHHHEHHHEHH
;
A
#
# COMPACT_ATOMS: atom_id res chain seq x y z
N MET A 1 -32.11 13.41 0.69
CA MET A 1 -30.76 13.61 1.26
C MET A 1 -29.72 13.36 0.19
N LYS A 2 -28.69 14.21 0.08
CA LYS A 2 -27.58 14.01 -0.86
C LYS A 2 -26.62 12.97 -0.27
N LYS A 3 -26.23 11.95 -1.05
CA LYS A 3 -25.16 11.03 -0.65
C LYS A 3 -23.82 11.73 -0.91
N ILE A 4 -22.94 11.72 0.07
CA ILE A 4 -21.59 12.28 -0.03
C ILE A 4 -20.58 11.18 0.27
N LEU A 5 -19.46 11.19 -0.46
CA LEU A 5 -18.26 10.47 -0.08
C LEU A 5 -17.43 11.43 0.78
N TYR A 6 -17.24 11.09 2.05
CA TYR A 6 -16.38 11.83 2.97
C TYR A 6 -15.09 11.04 3.16
N LEU A 7 -13.95 11.71 3.00
CA LEU A 7 -12.62 11.11 3.15
C LEU A 7 -11.93 11.78 4.33
N GLU A 8 -11.72 11.03 5.40
CA GLU A 8 -10.89 11.46 6.52
C GLU A 8 -9.48 10.94 6.31
N CYS A 9 -8.57 11.81 5.84
CA CYS A 9 -7.22 11.43 5.44
C CYS A 9 -6.14 11.91 6.41
N ALA A 10 -6.46 12.14 7.69
CA ALA A 10 -5.49 12.59 8.69
C ALA A 10 -4.24 11.68 8.78
N SER A 11 -4.39 10.37 8.55
CA SER A 11 -3.29 9.40 8.52
C SER A 11 -2.81 9.03 7.10
N GLY A 12 -3.40 9.64 6.07
CA GLY A 12 -3.24 9.23 4.68
C GLY A 12 -4.01 7.94 4.32
N ILE A 13 -4.18 7.72 3.02
CA ILE A 13 -4.66 6.48 2.43
C ILE A 13 -3.82 6.20 1.18
N SER A 14 -3.34 4.97 1.01
CA SER A 14 -2.61 4.59 -0.19
C SER A 14 -3.55 4.52 -1.40
N GLY A 15 -3.00 4.71 -2.60
CA GLY A 15 -3.79 4.77 -3.83
C GLY A 15 -4.56 3.47 -4.11
N ASP A 16 -3.98 2.34 -3.78
CA ASP A 16 -4.59 1.02 -3.93
C ASP A 16 -5.80 0.81 -3.00
N MET A 17 -5.66 1.16 -1.71
CA MET A 17 -6.75 1.15 -0.74
C MET A 17 -7.90 2.07 -1.19
N PHE A 18 -7.58 3.24 -1.75
CA PHE A 18 -8.59 4.15 -2.29
C PHE A 18 -9.32 3.55 -3.50
N VAL A 19 -8.59 2.94 -4.44
CA VAL A 19 -9.17 2.26 -5.61
C VAL A 19 -10.10 1.11 -5.17
N ALA A 20 -9.66 0.29 -4.22
CA ALA A 20 -10.47 -0.80 -3.69
C ALA A 20 -11.76 -0.29 -3.03
N ALA A 21 -11.68 0.78 -2.24
CA ALA A 21 -12.86 1.43 -1.65
C ALA A 21 -13.82 1.98 -2.71
N MET A 22 -13.32 2.55 -3.81
CA MET A 22 -14.18 3.03 -4.90
C MET A 22 -14.93 1.88 -5.59
N VAL A 23 -14.28 0.73 -5.78
CA VAL A 23 -14.96 -0.46 -6.32
C VAL A 23 -16.05 -0.96 -5.37
N ASP A 24 -15.81 -0.93 -4.06
CA ASP A 24 -16.83 -1.27 -3.06
C ASP A 24 -18.01 -0.29 -3.02
N LEU A 25 -17.78 0.97 -3.41
CA LEU A 25 -18.83 1.96 -3.59
C LEU A 25 -19.60 1.82 -4.92
N GLY A 26 -19.21 0.87 -5.78
CA GLY A 26 -19.91 0.54 -7.02
C GLY A 26 -19.24 1.00 -8.30
N VAL A 27 -17.97 1.40 -8.27
CA VAL A 27 -17.20 1.63 -9.51
C VAL A 27 -17.08 0.32 -10.29
N ASP A 28 -17.29 0.39 -11.62
CA ASP A 28 -17.19 -0.77 -12.50
C ASP A 28 -15.76 -1.32 -12.55
N ARG A 29 -15.59 -2.52 -11.99
CA ARG A 29 -14.34 -3.26 -11.99
C ARG A 29 -13.80 -3.51 -13.40
N THR A 30 -14.67 -3.86 -14.34
CA THR A 30 -14.25 -4.27 -15.69
C THR A 30 -13.73 -3.05 -16.46
N GLY A 31 -14.48 -1.94 -16.41
CA GLY A 31 -14.07 -0.66 -16.97
C GLY A 31 -12.78 -0.13 -16.35
N LEU A 32 -12.62 -0.22 -15.01
CA LEU A 32 -11.40 0.17 -14.32
C LEU A 32 -10.18 -0.60 -14.84
N LEU A 33 -10.26 -1.95 -14.87
CA LEU A 33 -9.16 -2.79 -15.36
C LEU A 33 -8.85 -2.54 -16.84
N ALA A 34 -9.88 -2.30 -17.66
CA ALA A 34 -9.70 -1.95 -19.06
C ALA A 34 -8.98 -0.60 -19.24
N MET A 35 -9.27 0.38 -18.38
CA MET A 35 -8.58 1.67 -18.39
C MET A 35 -7.13 1.56 -17.93
N LEU A 36 -6.86 0.80 -16.87
CA LEU A 36 -5.49 0.56 -16.37
C LEU A 36 -4.62 -0.11 -17.44
N LYS A 37 -5.16 -1.07 -18.20
CA LYS A 37 -4.45 -1.72 -19.33
C LYS A 37 -3.96 -0.74 -20.40
N LYS A 38 -4.60 0.43 -20.56
CA LYS A 38 -4.18 1.44 -21.54
C LYS A 38 -2.87 2.13 -21.17
N LEU A 39 -2.42 2.01 -19.92
CA LEU A 39 -1.13 2.54 -19.47
C LEU A 39 0.06 1.76 -20.04
N GLN A 40 -0.17 0.57 -20.64
CA GLN A 40 0.86 -0.25 -21.29
C GLN A 40 2.04 -0.57 -20.35
N LEU A 41 1.75 -0.85 -19.08
CA LEU A 41 2.75 -1.24 -18.09
C LEU A 41 3.05 -2.73 -18.21
N GLU A 42 4.03 -3.10 -19.04
CA GLU A 42 4.33 -4.51 -19.34
C GLU A 42 4.74 -5.33 -18.10
N GLN A 43 5.37 -4.68 -17.13
CA GLN A 43 5.89 -5.30 -15.91
C GLN A 43 4.94 -5.20 -14.71
N VAL A 44 3.68 -4.81 -14.93
CA VAL A 44 2.72 -4.60 -13.83
C VAL A 44 1.45 -5.41 -14.07
N SER A 45 1.09 -6.24 -13.09
CA SER A 45 -0.24 -6.87 -13.01
C SER A 45 -1.09 -6.22 -11.93
N PHE A 46 -2.41 -6.29 -12.15
CA PHE A 46 -3.41 -5.80 -11.22
C PHE A 46 -4.32 -6.93 -10.81
N LYS A 47 -4.51 -7.11 -9.51
CA LYS A 47 -5.44 -8.08 -8.94
C LYS A 47 -6.46 -7.34 -8.10
N LEU A 48 -7.72 -7.77 -8.18
CA LEU A 48 -8.80 -7.16 -7.44
C LEU A 48 -9.69 -8.27 -6.90
N GLU A 49 -9.72 -8.43 -5.58
CA GLU A 49 -10.36 -9.57 -4.93
C GLU A 49 -11.08 -9.18 -3.66
N LYS A 50 -12.11 -9.96 -3.29
CA LYS A 50 -12.76 -9.82 -1.99
C LYS A 50 -11.94 -10.57 -0.95
N VAL A 51 -11.51 -9.88 0.08
CA VAL A 51 -10.72 -10.43 1.18
C VAL A 51 -11.46 -10.27 2.50
N CYS A 52 -11.17 -11.17 3.45
CA CYS A 52 -11.53 -11.02 4.84
C CYS A 52 -10.26 -11.15 5.68
N LYS A 53 -9.84 -10.06 6.34
CA LYS A 53 -8.64 -10.00 7.18
C LYS A 53 -9.06 -9.54 8.57
N ASN A 54 -8.71 -10.32 9.61
CA ASN A 54 -9.01 -9.99 11.01
C ASN A 54 -10.50 -9.67 11.30
N GLY A 55 -11.43 -10.31 10.58
CA GLY A 55 -12.87 -10.08 10.72
C GLY A 55 -13.42 -8.90 9.90
N PHE A 56 -12.58 -8.20 9.13
CA PHE A 56 -12.99 -7.14 8.22
C PHE A 56 -13.03 -7.65 6.78
N SER A 57 -14.20 -7.52 6.14
CA SER A 57 -14.38 -7.84 4.74
C SER A 57 -14.30 -6.59 3.88
N GLY A 58 -13.53 -6.66 2.80
CA GLY A 58 -13.36 -5.56 1.85
C GLY A 58 -12.84 -6.06 0.51
N THR A 59 -12.74 -5.15 -0.46
CA THR A 59 -11.95 -5.40 -1.66
C THR A 59 -10.47 -5.10 -1.37
N ASP A 60 -9.58 -5.93 -1.89
CA ASP A 60 -8.14 -5.68 -1.97
C ASP A 60 -7.80 -5.38 -3.43
N PHE A 61 -7.02 -4.33 -3.67
CA PHE A 61 -6.48 -4.01 -4.99
C PHE A 61 -4.98 -4.12 -4.90
N GLU A 62 -4.43 -5.16 -5.50
CA GLU A 62 -3.00 -5.46 -5.43
C GLU A 62 -2.34 -5.08 -6.75
N VAL A 63 -1.24 -4.34 -6.64
CA VAL A 63 -0.39 -3.94 -7.76
C VAL A 63 0.90 -4.74 -7.66
N GLU A 64 1.03 -5.73 -8.53
CA GLU A 64 2.20 -6.61 -8.59
C GLU A 64 3.18 -6.07 -9.63
N ILE A 65 4.45 -5.93 -9.25
CA ILE A 65 5.53 -5.52 -10.14
C ILE A 65 6.41 -6.75 -10.40
N HIS A 66 6.58 -7.09 -11.67
CA HIS A 66 7.49 -8.15 -12.09
C HIS A 66 8.86 -7.54 -12.37
N GLU A 67 9.83 -7.76 -11.48
CA GLU A 67 11.22 -7.35 -11.73
C GLU A 67 11.85 -8.23 -12.83
N HIS A 68 12.46 -7.61 -13.83
CA HIS A 68 13.62 -8.22 -14.48
C HIS A 68 14.79 -8.10 -13.52
N HIS A 69 15.25 -9.21 -12.95
CA HIS A 69 16.48 -9.28 -12.16
C HIS A 69 17.62 -8.54 -12.89
N HIS A 70 17.88 -7.31 -12.49
CA HIS A 70 19.20 -6.72 -12.66
C HIS A 70 20.00 -7.19 -11.47
N GLU A 71 20.99 -8.05 -11.71
CA GLU A 71 21.98 -8.44 -10.72
C GLU A 71 22.62 -7.16 -10.14
N HIS A 72 22.10 -6.71 -9.00
CA HIS A 72 22.77 -5.70 -8.21
C HIS A 72 24.02 -6.37 -7.62
N HIS A 73 25.15 -6.19 -8.29
CA HIS A 73 26.45 -6.32 -7.67
C HIS A 73 26.47 -5.37 -6.46
N HIS A 74 26.17 -5.91 -5.29
CA HIS A 74 26.35 -5.22 -4.02
C HIS A 74 27.83 -4.94 -3.85
N HIS A 75 28.23 -3.70 -4.10
CA HIS A 75 29.48 -3.17 -3.60
C HIS A 75 29.32 -2.89 -2.10
N ASP A 76 30.29 -3.40 -1.36
CA ASP A 76 30.47 -3.37 0.08
C ASP A 76 30.35 -2.00 0.78
N HIS A 77 30.13 -2.12 2.10
CA HIS A 77 30.45 -1.18 3.18
C HIS A 77 29.52 0.02 3.43
N HIS A 78 28.84 0.02 4.58
CA HIS A 78 29.32 0.69 5.80
C HIS A 78 28.32 0.48 6.97
N GLU A 79 28.77 -0.22 8.00
CA GLU A 79 28.08 -0.30 9.30
C GLU A 79 28.23 1.03 10.05
N HIS A 80 27.13 1.66 10.42
CA HIS A 80 27.10 2.73 11.43
C HIS A 80 26.27 2.28 12.62
N HIS A 81 26.95 1.64 13.59
CA HIS A 81 26.45 1.41 14.93
C HIS A 81 26.41 2.76 15.68
N HIS A 82 25.23 3.24 16.04
CA HIS A 82 25.06 4.32 17.02
C HIS A 82 24.53 3.71 18.32
N GLU A 83 25.44 3.52 19.28
CA GLU A 83 25.09 3.21 20.67
C GLU A 83 24.58 4.49 21.36
N HIS A 84 23.30 4.51 21.72
CA HIS A 84 22.75 5.52 22.61
C HIS A 84 22.69 4.96 24.03
N HIS A 85 23.69 5.31 24.83
CA HIS A 85 23.68 5.08 26.29
C HIS A 85 22.80 6.17 26.94
N HIS A 86 21.67 5.78 27.51
CA HIS A 86 20.87 6.62 28.41
C HIS A 86 21.05 6.14 29.84
N GLU A 87 21.79 6.89 30.65
CA GLU A 87 21.81 6.74 32.11
C GLU A 87 20.56 7.39 32.70
N HIS A 88 19.65 6.57 33.25
CA HIS A 88 18.54 7.04 34.07
C HIS A 88 18.91 6.89 35.55
N HIS A 89 19.29 8.00 36.17
CA HIS A 89 19.42 8.09 37.63
C HIS A 89 18.03 8.35 38.23
N HIS A 90 17.45 7.35 38.88
CA HIS A 90 16.24 7.49 39.69
C HIS A 90 16.62 7.68 41.16
N GLU A 91 16.47 8.91 41.69
CA GLU A 91 16.38 9.12 43.13
C GLU A 91 14.93 8.90 43.57
N HIS A 92 14.74 7.92 44.46
CA HIS A 92 13.49 7.68 45.18
C HIS A 92 13.42 8.59 46.41
N HIS A 93 12.27 9.22 46.60
CA HIS A 93 11.79 9.70 47.90
C HIS A 93 10.44 9.06 48.18
#